data_AF-G5EJ80-F1
#
_entry.id   AF-G5EJ80-F1
#
_cell.length_a   1.000
_cell.length_b   1.000
_cell.length_c   1.000
_cell.angle_alpha   90.00
_cell.angle_beta   90.00
_cell.angle_gamma   90.00
#
_symmetry.space_group_name_H-M   'P 1'
#
loop_
_entity.id
_entity.type
_entity.pdbx_description
1 polymer ?
#
loop_
_entity_poly.entity_id
_entity_poly.type
_entity_poly.pdbx_seq_one_letter_code
_entity_poly.pdbx_strand_id
1 'polypeptide(L)'
;MSDVQFFALISFILGIGLTLFYLFLHNRKIVIKWWEWLIMAVILSLVLFAIGHIWGSVTVEGEYKSAWGFGGIIIGLAMILSATVYRLIRSRYLNRSHGTGNK
;
A
#
# COMPACT_ATOMS: atom_id res chain seq x y z
N MET A 1 -20.55 11.55 8.12
CA MET A 1 -20.42 10.92 6.80
C MET A 1 -21.08 9.54 6.89
N SER A 2 -21.92 9.16 5.94
CA SER A 2 -22.51 7.81 5.95
C SER A 2 -21.48 6.74 5.54
N ASP A 3 -21.70 5.48 5.93
CA ASP A 3 -20.81 4.37 5.55
C ASP A 3 -20.64 4.26 4.04
N VAL A 4 -21.72 4.48 3.27
CA VAL A 4 -21.68 4.47 1.81
C VAL A 4 -20.75 5.55 1.27
N GLN A 5 -20.82 6.78 1.82
CA GLN A 5 -19.92 7.87 1.44
C GLN A 5 -18.46 7.57 1.80
N PHE A 6 -18.22 6.93 2.95
CA PHE A 6 -16.88 6.51 3.38
C PHE A 6 -16.26 5.51 2.42
N PHE A 7 -16.97 4.43 2.09
CA PHE A 7 -16.48 3.41 1.17
C PHE A 7 -16.32 3.95 -0.25
N ALA A 8 -17.23 4.81 -0.72
CA ALA A 8 -17.09 5.48 -2.02
C ALA A 8 -15.82 6.33 -2.11
N LEU A 9 -15.50 7.07 -1.03
CA LEU A 9 -14.27 7.86 -0.96
C LEU A 9 -13.02 6.96 -0.96
N ILE A 10 -13.02 5.87 -0.21
CA ILE A 10 -11.91 4.89 -0.22
C ILE A 10 -11.71 4.34 -1.63
N SER A 11 -12.77 3.86 -2.28
CA SER A 11 -12.70 3.32 -3.65
C SER A 11 -12.17 4.36 -4.65
N PHE A 12 -12.59 5.61 -4.52
CA PHE A 12 -12.11 6.70 -5.36
C PHE A 12 -10.59 6.95 -5.16
N ILE A 13 -10.14 7.05 -3.91
CA ILE A 13 -8.71 7.23 -3.58
C ILE A 13 -7.89 6.04 -4.10
N LEU A 14 -8.39 4.81 -3.95
CA LEU A 14 -7.75 3.61 -4.49
C LEU A 14 -7.62 3.65 -6.00
N GLY A 15 -8.66 4.06 -6.72
CA GLY A 15 -8.64 4.19 -8.17
C GLY A 15 -7.57 5.18 -8.64
N ILE A 16 -7.48 6.34 -8.01
CA ILE A 16 -6.43 7.33 -8.29
C ILE A 16 -5.05 6.75 -7.96
N GLY A 17 -4.89 6.17 -6.77
CA GLY A 17 -3.62 5.62 -6.31
C GLY A 17 -3.08 4.53 -7.23
N LEU A 18 -3.94 3.59 -7.65
CA LEU A 18 -3.57 2.52 -8.59
C LEU A 18 -3.22 3.08 -9.98
N THR A 19 -3.95 4.09 -10.45
CA THR A 19 -3.66 4.74 -11.74
C THR A 19 -2.28 5.41 -11.70
N LEU A 20 -2.00 6.19 -10.66
CA LEU A 20 -0.71 6.86 -10.48
C LEU A 20 0.43 5.85 -10.31
N PHE A 21 0.20 4.77 -9.57
CA PHE A 21 1.17 3.69 -9.40
C PHE A 21 1.50 3.00 -10.73
N TYR A 22 0.48 2.67 -11.52
CA TYR A 22 0.66 2.11 -12.85
C TYR A 22 1.47 3.04 -13.76
N LEU A 23 1.09 4.33 -13.82
CA LEU A 23 1.81 5.33 -14.62
C LEU A 23 3.26 5.47 -14.17
N PHE A 24 3.53 5.44 -12.86
CA PHE A 24 4.88 5.47 -12.32
C PHE A 24 5.73 4.28 -12.79
N LEU A 25 5.18 3.06 -12.71
CA LEU A 25 5.86 1.85 -13.18
C LEU A 25 6.11 1.87 -14.68
N HIS A 26 5.09 2.29 -15.44
CA HIS A 26 5.15 2.38 -16.90
C HIS A 26 6.22 3.39 -17.36
N ASN A 27 6.17 4.61 -16.83
CA ASN A 27 7.09 5.69 -17.22
C ASN A 27 8.55 5.37 -16.89
N ARG A 28 8.80 4.58 -15.84
CA ARG A 28 10.16 4.16 -15.43
C ARG A 28 10.58 2.81 -15.99
N LYS A 29 9.74 2.16 -16.82
CA LYS A 29 9.98 0.80 -17.36
C LYS A 29 10.35 -0.21 -16.26
N ILE A 30 9.77 -0.06 -15.07
CA ILE A 30 10.04 -0.93 -13.93
C ILE A 30 9.27 -2.22 -14.13
N VAL A 31 9.98 -3.34 -14.24
CA VAL A 31 9.37 -4.68 -14.33
C VAL A 31 9.26 -5.25 -12.92
N ILE A 32 8.02 -5.42 -12.45
CA ILE A 32 7.67 -6.01 -11.16
C ILE A 32 7.61 -7.54 -11.31
N LYS A 33 8.22 -8.28 -10.37
CA LYS A 33 8.17 -9.75 -10.35
C LYS A 33 6.81 -10.22 -9.84
N TRP A 34 6.37 -11.42 -10.24
CA TRP A 34 5.08 -11.98 -9.84
C TRP A 34 4.89 -12.02 -8.30
N TRP A 35 5.93 -12.36 -7.54
CA TRP A 35 5.84 -12.42 -6.08
C TRP A 35 5.81 -11.04 -5.43
N GLU A 36 6.31 -10.00 -6.09
CA GLU A 36 6.21 -8.63 -5.59
C GLU A 36 4.79 -8.10 -5.71
N TRP A 37 4.07 -8.50 -6.77
CA TRP A 37 2.64 -8.26 -6.87
C TRP A 37 1.88 -8.90 -5.71
N LEU A 38 2.24 -10.13 -5.33
CA LEU A 38 1.62 -10.79 -4.18
C LEU A 38 1.86 -10.01 -2.88
N ILE A 39 3.10 -9.56 -2.62
CA ILE A 39 3.38 -8.79 -1.40
C ILE A 39 2.67 -7.43 -1.44
N MET A 40 2.62 -6.75 -2.59
CA MET A 40 1.87 -5.50 -2.75
C MET A 40 0.37 -5.69 -2.49
N ALA A 41 -0.20 -6.80 -2.95
CA ALA A 41 -1.59 -7.15 -2.66
C ALA A 41 -1.81 -7.39 -1.15
N VAL A 42 -0.89 -8.09 -0.49
CA VAL A 42 -0.95 -8.28 0.98
C VAL A 42 -0.86 -6.94 1.72
N ILE A 43 0.06 -6.06 1.32
CA ILE A 43 0.18 -4.71 1.89
C ILE A 43 -1.14 -3.94 1.73
N LEU A 44 -1.72 -3.97 0.52
CA LEU A 44 -2.99 -3.29 0.25
C LEU A 44 -4.11 -3.84 1.14
N SER A 45 -4.21 -5.17 1.27
CA SER A 45 -5.19 -5.81 2.14
C SER A 45 -5.01 -5.42 3.60
N LEU A 46 -3.76 -5.35 4.11
CA LEU A 46 -3.48 -4.90 5.47
C LEU A 46 -3.90 -3.44 5.70
N VAL A 47 -3.64 -2.56 4.73
CA VAL A 47 -4.05 -1.15 4.81
C VAL A 47 -5.57 -1.03 4.84
N LEU A 48 -6.27 -1.72 3.93
CA LEU A 48 -7.73 -1.70 3.89
C LEU A 48 -8.35 -2.31 5.15
N PHE A 49 -7.77 -3.39 5.66
CA PHE A 49 -8.18 -4.00 6.91
C PHE A 49 -7.98 -3.04 8.09
N ALA A 50 -6.84 -2.35 8.18
CA ALA A 50 -6.60 -1.36 9.22
C ALA A 50 -7.59 -0.19 9.15
N ILE A 51 -7.88 0.32 7.95
CA ILE A 51 -8.86 1.39 7.74
C ILE A 51 -10.25 0.94 8.19
N GLY A 52 -10.67 -0.27 7.79
CA GLY A 52 -11.96 -0.85 8.20
C GLY A 52 -12.05 -1.08 9.71
N HIS A 53 -10.97 -1.60 10.32
CA HIS A 53 -10.87 -1.81 11.77
C HIS A 53 -10.99 -0.48 12.53
N ILE A 54 -10.21 0.54 12.14
CA ILE A 54 -10.24 1.86 12.77
C ILE A 54 -11.62 2.49 12.62
N TRP A 55 -12.20 2.44 11.42
CA TRP A 55 -13.55 2.96 11.19
C TRP A 55 -14.57 2.26 12.07
N GLY A 56 -14.61 0.92 12.07
CA GLY A 56 -15.54 0.13 12.87
C GLY A 56 -15.39 0.39 14.37
N SER A 57 -14.18 0.32 14.90
CA SER A 57 -13.94 0.55 16.33
C SER A 57 -14.25 1.97 16.76
N VAL A 58 -13.99 3.00 15.94
CA VAL A 58 -14.31 4.39 16.30
C VAL A 58 -15.80 4.70 16.17
N THR A 59 -16.41 4.31 15.04
CA THR A 59 -17.75 4.80 14.66
C THR A 59 -18.89 3.90 15.13
N VAL A 60 -18.63 2.60 15.28
CA VAL A 60 -19.66 1.62 15.68
C VAL A 60 -19.49 1.25 17.15
N GLU A 61 -18.25 0.95 17.58
CA GLU A 61 -17.99 0.43 18.92
C GLU A 61 -17.65 1.52 19.95
N GLY A 62 -17.17 2.69 19.50
CA GLY A 62 -16.69 3.75 20.39
C GLY A 62 -15.36 3.42 21.10
N GLU A 63 -14.65 2.39 20.64
CA GLU A 63 -13.46 1.81 21.25
C GLU A 63 -12.16 2.41 20.67
N TYR A 64 -11.87 3.67 21.03
CA TYR A 64 -10.71 4.41 20.53
C TYR A 64 -9.37 3.76 20.87
N LYS A 65 -9.24 3.12 22.04
CA LYS A 65 -8.00 2.44 22.44
C LYS A 65 -7.70 1.25 21.52
N SER A 66 -8.72 0.46 21.18
CA SER A 66 -8.60 -0.66 20.24
C SER A 66 -8.31 -0.17 18.82
N ALA A 67 -9.03 0.87 18.38
CA ALA A 67 -8.87 1.45 17.05
C ALA A 67 -7.41 1.83 16.77
N TRP A 68 -6.79 2.59 17.66
CA TRP A 68 -5.41 3.05 17.47
C TRP A 68 -4.36 2.03 17.88
N GLY A 69 -4.64 1.19 18.90
CA GLY A 69 -3.73 0.14 19.35
C GLY A 69 -3.54 -0.93 18.28
N PHE A 70 -4.61 -1.66 17.95
CA PHE A 70 -4.53 -2.74 16.95
C PHE A 70 -4.39 -2.20 15.53
N GLY A 71 -5.15 -1.15 15.18
CA GLY A 71 -5.05 -0.50 13.87
C GLY A 71 -3.64 0.05 13.61
N GLY A 72 -3.00 0.65 14.61
CA GLY A 72 -1.63 1.15 14.53
C GLY A 72 -0.61 0.05 14.27
N ILE A 73 -0.76 -1.12 14.91
CA ILE A 73 0.12 -2.29 14.68
C ILE A 73 0.00 -2.77 13.24
N ILE A 74 -1.21 -2.89 12.70
CA ILE A 74 -1.44 -3.34 11.32
C ILE A 74 -0.84 -2.35 10.32
N ILE A 75 -1.04 -1.04 10.54
CA ILE A 75 -0.43 -0.01 9.69
C ILE A 75 1.10 -0.08 9.77
N GLY A 76 1.66 -0.26 10.97
CA GLY A 76 3.09 -0.45 11.18
C GLY A 76 3.65 -1.62 10.36
N LEU A 77 2.98 -2.78 10.40
CA LEU A 77 3.34 -3.95 9.60
C LEU A 77 3.28 -3.66 8.10
N ALA A 78 2.21 -3.02 7.63
CA ALA A 78 2.06 -2.63 6.24
C ALA A 78 3.18 -1.68 5.77
N MET A 79 3.58 -0.73 6.62
CA MET A 79 4.69 0.19 6.33
C MET A 79 6.04 -0.52 6.22
N ILE A 80 6.34 -1.45 7.14
CA ILE A 80 7.59 -2.22 7.12
C ILE A 80 7.68 -3.09 5.86
N LEU A 81 6.59 -3.77 5.50
CA LEU A 81 6.51 -4.56 4.26
C LEU A 81 6.67 -3.67 3.03
N SER A 82 6.01 -2.51 3.00
CA SER A 82 6.13 -1.52 1.92
C SER A 82 7.56 -1.05 1.74
N ALA A 83 8.24 -0.68 2.83
CA ALA A 83 9.63 -0.23 2.80
C ALA A 83 10.56 -1.35 2.29
N THR A 84 10.31 -2.58 2.69
CA THR A 84 11.08 -3.76 2.25
C THR A 84 10.93 -3.98 0.74
N VAL A 85 9.70 -4.04 0.23
CA VAL A 85 9.44 -4.23 -1.21
C VAL A 85 9.99 -3.06 -2.03
N TYR A 86 9.81 -1.82 -1.56
CA TYR A 86 10.37 -0.65 -2.22
C TYR A 86 11.89 -0.72 -2.34
N ARG A 87 12.59 -1.10 -1.27
CA ARG A 87 14.05 -1.29 -1.28
C ARG A 87 14.47 -2.35 -2.30
N LEU A 88 13.76 -3.48 -2.37
CA LEU A 88 14.06 -4.56 -3.32
C LEU A 88 13.87 -4.12 -4.78
N ILE A 89 12.79 -3.42 -5.08
CA ILE A 89 12.51 -2.90 -6.43
C ILE A 89 13.55 -1.85 -6.82
N ARG A 90 13.78 -0.88 -5.93
CA ARG A 90 14.73 0.22 -6.16
C ARG A 90 16.15 -0.29 -6.37
N SER A 91 16.62 -1.23 -5.54
CA SER A 91 17.96 -1.83 -5.69
C SER A 91 18.14 -2.47 -7.07
N ARG A 92 17.14 -3.24 -7.53
CA ARG A 92 17.21 -3.84 -8.88
C ARG A 92 17.15 -2.82 -10.00
N TYR A 93 16.34 -1.79 -9.84
CA TYR A 93 16.25 -0.71 -10.82
C TYR A 93 17.59 0.02 -10.96
N LEU A 94 18.24 0.39 -9.86
CA LEU A 94 19.55 1.05 -9.87
C LEU A 94 20.65 0.15 -10.44
N ASN A 95 20.65 -1.14 -10.09
CA ASN A 95 21.64 -2.08 -10.64
C ASN A 95 21.51 -2.24 -12.17
N ARG A 96 20.29 -2.14 -12.72
CA ARG A 96 20.07 -2.13 -14.18
C ARG A 96 20.58 -0.85 -14.84
N SER A 97 20.47 0.31 -14.20
CA SER A 97 20.94 1.58 -14.80
C SER A 97 22.46 1.72 -14.81
N HIS A 98 23.18 1.09 -13.88
CA HIS A 98 24.65 1.10 -13.88
C HIS A 98 25.28 0.05 -14.80
N GLY A 99 24.58 -1.08 -15.06
CA GLY A 99 25.06 -2.14 -15.96
C GLY A 99 25.07 -1.79 -17.44
N THR A 100 24.50 -0.66 -17.85
CA THR A 100 24.48 -0.18 -19.25
C THR A 100 25.59 0.81 -19.59
N GLY A 101 26.48 1.12 -18.64
CA GLY A 101 27.54 2.13 -18.80
C GLY A 101 28.90 1.60 -19.29
N ASN A 102 29.01 0.34 -19.69
CA ASN A 102 30.29 -0.23 -20.13
C ASN A 102 30.08 -1.23 -21.29
N LYS A 103 29.79 -0.71 -22.48
CA LYS A 103 29.97 -1.38 -23.77
C LYS A 103 30.32 -0.34 -24.82
#